data_AF-A0A7W3WP98-F1
#
_entry.id   AF-A0A7W3WP98-F1
#
_cell.length_a   1.000
_cell.length_b   1.000
_cell.length_c   1.000
_cell.angle_alpha   90.00
_cell.angle_beta   90.00
_cell.angle_gamma   90.00
#
_symmetry.space_group_name_H-M   'P 1'
#
loop_
_entity.id
_entity.type
_entity.pdbx_description
1 polymer ?
#
loop_
_entity_poly.entity_id
_entity_poly.type
_entity_poly.pdbx_seq_one_letter_code
_entity_poly.pdbx_strand_id
1 'polypeptide(L)'
;MKDERDIQEENLMEDLEDPTQARDTRRALDQLRKNPDVDPRLQQMARELLSGRTGLRDIIENPTYLSALGENLNRIRQAAEQMTPEEEQRSREQAERFFAEQKEEAEREDAEREQQAREERENSPRPKRRH
;
A
#
# COMPACT_ATOMS: atom_id res chain seq x y z
N MET A 1 -24.51 1.58 -14.39
CA MET A 1 -23.77 1.35 -13.15
C MET A 1 -22.31 1.48 -13.53
N LYS A 2 -21.78 2.71 -13.49
CA LYS A 2 -20.37 3.01 -13.82
C LYS A 2 -19.57 2.83 -12.54
N ASP A 3 -18.47 2.10 -12.65
CA ASP A 3 -17.63 1.54 -11.60
C ASP A 3 -17.55 2.35 -10.29
N GLU A 4 -18.03 1.75 -9.21
CA GLU A 4 -17.67 2.10 -7.83
C GLU A 4 -16.19 1.80 -7.51
N ARG A 5 -15.43 1.26 -8.48
CA ARG A 5 -13.98 1.04 -8.41
C ARG A 5 -13.17 2.26 -8.83
N ASP A 6 -13.68 3.07 -9.77
CA ASP A 6 -12.98 4.29 -10.23
C ASP A 6 -13.05 5.41 -9.18
N ILE A 7 -14.13 5.48 -8.39
CA ILE A 7 -14.35 6.52 -7.37
C ILE A 7 -13.47 6.29 -6.11
N GLN A 8 -12.73 5.18 -6.05
CA GLN A 8 -11.79 4.87 -4.97
C GLN A 8 -10.35 5.30 -5.26
N GLU A 9 -10.03 5.74 -6.47
CA GLU A 9 -8.71 6.30 -6.80
C GLU A 9 -8.60 7.79 -6.43
N GLU A 10 -9.71 8.54 -6.43
CA GLU A 10 -9.67 10.00 -6.45
C GLU A 10 -9.57 10.67 -5.07
N ASN A 11 -9.91 9.99 -3.97
CA ASN A 11 -10.12 10.65 -2.66
C ASN A 11 -9.17 10.21 -1.53
N LEU A 12 -8.09 9.50 -1.83
CA LEU A 12 -7.09 9.13 -0.80
C LEU A 12 -5.78 9.91 -0.91
N MET A 13 -5.50 10.54 -2.07
CA MET A 13 -4.16 10.95 -2.46
C MET A 13 -4.11 12.28 -3.20
N GLU A 14 -4.87 13.28 -2.74
CA GLU A 14 -4.68 14.67 -3.22
C GLU A 14 -3.27 15.21 -2.88
N ASP A 15 -2.58 14.63 -1.88
CA ASP A 15 -1.25 15.05 -1.42
C ASP A 15 -0.06 14.29 -2.05
N LEU A 16 -0.29 13.17 -2.75
CA LEU A 16 0.79 12.39 -3.38
C LEU A 16 0.86 12.73 -4.87
N GLU A 17 1.83 13.57 -5.24
CA GLU A 17 2.02 14.11 -6.59
C GLU A 17 2.29 13.04 -7.68
N ASP A 18 2.60 11.80 -7.30
CA ASP A 18 2.98 10.70 -8.20
C ASP A 18 2.02 9.48 -8.06
N PRO A 19 1.31 9.09 -9.14
CA PRO A 19 0.40 7.94 -9.13
C PRO A 19 1.08 6.59 -8.84
N THR A 20 2.40 6.48 -8.99
CA THR A 20 3.17 5.28 -8.64
C THR A 20 3.38 5.19 -7.13
N GLN A 21 3.82 6.28 -6.52
CA GLN A 21 4.00 6.38 -5.07
C GLN A 21 2.69 6.18 -4.33
N ALA A 22 1.61 6.68 -4.93
CA ALA A 22 0.26 6.47 -4.46
C ALA A 22 -0.10 4.98 -4.33
N ARG A 23 0.22 4.18 -5.35
CA ARG A 23 -0.04 2.73 -5.37
C ARG A 23 0.79 1.99 -4.34
N ASP A 24 2.08 2.30 -4.25
CA ASP A 24 2.98 1.69 -3.27
C ASP A 24 2.53 1.98 -1.84
N THR A 25 2.15 3.23 -1.58
CA THR A 25 1.60 3.66 -0.28
C THR A 25 0.33 2.89 0.06
N ARG A 26 -0.61 2.75 -0.89
CA ARG A 26 -1.85 2.00 -0.69
C ARG A 26 -1.59 0.53 -0.39
N ARG A 27 -0.64 -0.10 -1.09
CA ARG A 27 -0.23 -1.49 -0.84
C ARG A 27 0.39 -1.65 0.54
N ALA A 28 1.28 -0.74 0.94
CA ALA A 28 1.88 -0.75 2.27
C ALA A 28 0.84 -0.60 3.39
N LEU A 29 -0.14 0.28 3.21
CA LEU A 29 -1.27 0.43 4.15
C LEU A 29 -2.15 -0.82 4.20
N ASP A 30 -2.37 -1.49 3.06
CA ASP A 30 -3.15 -2.74 3.03
C ASP A 30 -2.45 -3.88 3.78
N GLN A 31 -1.12 -3.98 3.65
CA GLN A 31 -0.30 -4.91 4.44
C GLN A 31 -0.37 -4.56 5.94
N LEU A 32 -0.21 -3.28 6.29
CA LEU A 32 -0.28 -2.82 7.68
C LEU A 32 -1.63 -3.17 8.32
N ARG A 33 -2.72 -3.05 7.57
CA ARG A 33 -4.07 -3.42 8.00
C ARG A 33 -4.23 -4.93 8.25
N LYS A 34 -3.61 -5.76 7.41
CA LYS A 34 -3.74 -7.22 7.43
C LYS A 34 -2.79 -7.89 8.44
N ASN A 35 -1.72 -7.20 8.86
CA ASN A 35 -0.71 -7.76 9.74
C ASN A 35 -1.21 -7.85 11.20
N PRO A 36 -1.40 -9.07 11.77
CA PRO A 36 -1.90 -9.24 13.13
C PRO A 36 -0.91 -8.84 14.23
N ASP A 37 0.39 -8.76 13.93
CA ASP A 37 1.44 -8.43 14.90
C ASP A 37 1.62 -6.92 15.12
N VAL A 38 0.94 -6.11 14.31
CA VAL A 38 0.93 -4.66 14.39
C VAL A 38 -0.09 -4.18 15.41
N ASP A 39 0.20 -3.06 16.09
CA ASP A 39 -0.71 -2.43 17.05
C ASP A 39 -2.11 -2.20 16.44
N PRO A 40 -3.21 -2.58 17.12
CA PRO A 40 -4.56 -2.41 16.61
C PRO A 40 -4.92 -0.97 16.21
N ARG A 41 -4.33 0.03 16.89
CA ARG A 41 -4.51 1.45 16.54
C ARG A 41 -3.92 1.76 15.17
N LEU A 42 -2.77 1.17 14.82
CA LEU A 42 -2.14 1.33 13.51
C LEU A 42 -2.92 0.56 12.42
N GLN A 43 -3.49 -0.60 12.74
CA GLN A 43 -4.40 -1.28 11.81
C GLN A 43 -5.67 -0.45 11.54
N GLN A 44 -6.21 0.21 12.57
CA GLN A 44 -7.38 1.08 12.44
C GLN A 44 -7.05 2.33 11.63
N MET A 45 -5.91 2.97 11.90
CA MET A 45 -5.37 4.07 11.09
C MET A 45 -5.28 3.70 9.61
N ALA A 46 -4.72 2.53 9.30
CA ALA A 46 -4.61 2.04 7.93
C ALA A 46 -5.99 1.85 7.27
N ARG A 47 -7.00 1.35 8.01
CA ARG A 47 -8.37 1.22 7.50
C ARG A 47 -9.00 2.58 7.20
N GLU A 48 -8.81 3.55 8.09
CA GLU A 48 -9.38 4.89 7.96
C GLU A 48 -8.78 5.62 6.76
N LEU A 49 -7.45 5.58 6.61
CA LEU A 49 -6.77 6.05 5.42
C LEU A 49 -7.30 5.33 4.18
N LEU A 50 -7.20 4.01 4.09
CA LEU A 50 -7.65 3.27 2.89
C LEU A 50 -9.13 3.50 2.52
N SER A 51 -9.98 3.86 3.48
CA SER A 51 -11.39 4.17 3.25
C SER A 51 -11.66 5.60 2.76
N GLY A 52 -10.65 6.48 2.76
CA GLY A 52 -10.81 7.91 2.45
C GLY A 52 -11.63 8.68 3.49
N ARG A 53 -11.95 8.07 4.64
CA ARG A 53 -12.69 8.72 5.74
C ARG A 53 -11.84 9.73 6.50
N THR A 54 -10.54 9.62 6.40
CA THR A 54 -9.58 10.39 7.18
C THR A 54 -8.35 10.62 6.30
N GLY A 55 -7.96 11.89 6.14
CA GLY A 55 -6.78 12.25 5.35
C GLY A 55 -5.49 11.98 6.12
N LEU A 56 -4.36 11.94 5.41
CA LEU A 56 -3.04 11.77 6.05
C LEU A 56 -2.78 12.84 7.12
N ARG A 57 -3.19 14.08 6.84
CA ARG A 57 -3.06 15.20 7.77
C ARG A 57 -3.80 14.98 9.09
N ASP A 58 -5.04 14.49 9.02
CA ASP A 58 -5.85 14.21 10.21
C ASP A 58 -5.23 13.12 11.09
N ILE A 59 -4.58 12.13 10.45
CA ILE A 59 -3.85 11.07 11.17
C ILE A 59 -2.63 11.63 11.90
N ILE A 60 -1.86 12.51 11.25
CA ILE A 60 -0.68 13.15 11.84
C ILE A 60 -1.09 14.06 13.00
N GLU A 61 -2.23 14.74 12.89
CA GLU A 61 -2.75 15.59 13.97
C GLU A 61 -3.38 14.79 15.12
N ASN A 62 -3.60 13.48 14.96
CA ASN A 62 -4.18 12.61 15.97
C ASN A 62 -3.12 12.09 16.96
N PRO A 63 -3.14 12.51 18.25
CA PRO A 63 -2.15 12.09 19.24
C PRO A 63 -2.14 10.58 19.51
N THR A 64 -3.29 9.92 19.35
CA THR A 64 -3.41 8.47 19.57
C THR A 64 -2.64 7.69 18.50
N TYR A 65 -2.73 8.11 17.24
CA TYR A 65 -1.99 7.47 16.14
C TYR A 65 -0.50 7.81 16.18
N LEU A 66 -0.14 9.06 16.50
CA LEU A 66 1.25 9.44 16.70
C LEU A 66 1.92 8.64 17.84
N SER A 67 1.24 8.46 18.97
CA SER A 67 1.76 7.64 20.08
C SER A 67 1.98 6.20 19.64
N ALA A 68 0.99 5.60 18.95
CA ALA A 68 1.10 4.23 18.48
C ALA A 68 2.26 4.03 17.50
N LEU A 69 2.49 5.01 16.60
CA LEU A 69 3.65 5.01 15.70
C LEU A 69 4.97 5.07 16.48
N GLY A 70 5.08 5.99 17.44
CA GLY A 70 6.27 6.13 18.27
C GLY A 70 6.57 4.89 19.12
N GLU A 71 5.55 4.27 19.71
CA GLU A 71 5.67 3.03 20.47
C GLU A 71 6.16 1.88 19.59
N ASN A 72 5.61 1.76 18.37
CA ASN A 72 6.02 0.71 17.43
C ASN A 72 7.47 0.91 16.95
N LEU A 73 7.88 2.16 16.66
CA LEU A 73 9.27 2.48 16.30
C LEU A 73 10.24 2.17 17.43
N ASN A 74 9.87 2.47 18.69
CA ASN A 74 10.68 2.11 19.85
C ASN A 74 10.81 0.60 20.01
N ARG A 75 9.74 -0.17 19.76
CA ARG A 75 9.79 -1.65 19.77
C ARG A 75 10.75 -2.17 18.71
N ILE A 76 10.67 -1.66 17.48
CA ILE A 76 11.57 -2.04 16.39
C ILE A 76 13.02 -1.74 16.76
N ARG A 77 13.28 -0.55 17.31
CA ARG A 77 14.61 -0.17 17.78
C ARG A 77 15.14 -1.12 18.86
N GLN A 78 14.34 -1.43 19.87
CA GLN A 78 14.72 -2.35 20.94
C GLN A 78 14.99 -3.76 20.42
N ALA A 79 14.19 -4.24 19.46
CA ALA A 79 14.40 -5.53 18.81
C ALA A 79 15.71 -5.54 18.03
N ALA A 80 16.04 -4.46 17.32
CA ALA A 80 17.31 -4.33 16.59
C ALA A 80 18.52 -4.26 17.55
N GLU A 81 18.42 -3.54 18.67
CA GLU A 81 19.49 -3.46 19.67
C GLU A 81 19.76 -4.79 20.39
N GLN A 82 18.77 -5.69 20.44
CA GLN A 82 18.89 -7.01 21.09
C GLN A 82 19.18 -8.15 20.10
N MET A 83 19.22 -7.87 18.80
CA MET A 83 19.37 -8.88 17.76
C MET A 83 20.80 -9.45 17.76
N THR A 84 20.91 -10.78 17.83
CA THR A 84 22.20 -11.47 17.69
C THR A 84 22.66 -11.49 16.23
N PRO A 85 23.97 -11.70 15.93
CA PRO A 85 24.46 -11.78 14.56
C PRO A 85 23.79 -12.86 13.70
N GLU A 86 23.43 -14.01 14.31
CA GLU A 86 22.73 -15.09 13.61
C GLU A 86 21.28 -14.71 13.27
N GLU A 87 20.60 -14.00 14.17
CA GLU A 87 19.26 -13.48 13.93
C GLU A 87 19.27 -12.34 12.91
N GLU A 88 20.31 -11.51 12.89
CA GLU A 88 20.50 -10.46 11.89
C GLU A 88 20.61 -11.06 10.49
N GLN A 89 21.41 -12.13 10.33
CA GLN A 89 21.55 -12.79 9.04
C GLN A 89 20.24 -13.44 8.58
N ARG A 90 19.51 -14.11 9.48
CA ARG A 90 18.18 -14.66 9.17
C ARG A 90 17.17 -13.57 8.83
N SER A 91 17.20 -12.44 9.53
CA SER A 91 16.35 -11.28 9.28
C SER A 91 16.62 -10.69 7.90
N ARG A 92 17.90 -10.55 7.52
CA ARG A 92 18.30 -10.12 6.18
C ARG A 92 17.82 -11.07 5.09
N GLU A 93 18.02 -12.38 5.26
CA GLU A 93 17.55 -13.37 4.28
C GLU A 93 16.02 -13.38 4.13
N GLN A 94 15.28 -13.22 5.23
CA GLN A 94 13.83 -13.10 5.19
C GLN A 94 13.38 -11.81 4.51
N ALA A 95 14.03 -10.69 4.80
CA ALA A 95 13.74 -9.41 4.16
C ALA A 95 14.01 -9.47 2.65
N GLU A 96 15.14 -10.04 2.22
CA GLU A 96 15.47 -10.21 0.80
C GLU A 96 14.42 -11.06 0.06
N ARG A 97 13.99 -12.18 0.66
CA ARG A 97 12.92 -13.00 0.10
C ARG A 97 11.61 -12.24 -0.02
N PHE A 98 11.21 -11.56 1.05
CA PHE A 98 9.99 -10.77 1.07
C PHE A 98 10.01 -9.68 0.00
N PHE A 99 11.10 -8.91 -0.13
CA PHE A 99 11.21 -7.88 -1.16
C PHE A 99 11.23 -8.45 -2.58
N ALA A 100 11.84 -9.62 -2.78
CA ALA A 100 11.83 -10.30 -4.08
C ALA A 100 10.41 -10.75 -4.46
N GLU A 101 9.67 -11.37 -3.54
CA GLU A 101 8.28 -11.78 -3.74
C GLU A 101 7.38 -10.58 -4.03
N GLN A 102 7.52 -9.50 -3.26
CA GLN A 102 6.75 -8.27 -3.47
C GLN A 102 7.03 -7.63 -4.84
N LYS A 103 8.29 -7.68 -5.29
CA LYS A 103 8.67 -7.15 -6.60
C LYS A 103 8.07 -8.00 -7.72
N GLU A 104 8.16 -9.32 -7.61
CA GLU A 104 7.60 -10.23 -8.62
C GLU A 104 6.08 -10.09 -8.71
N GLU A 105 5.38 -9.95 -7.57
CA GLU A 105 3.93 -9.71 -7.55
C GLU A 105 3.56 -8.37 -8.21
N ALA A 106 4.34 -7.31 -7.96
CA ALA A 106 4.16 -6.02 -8.64
C ALA A 106 4.32 -6.14 -10.16
N GLU A 107 5.39 -6.79 -10.62
CA GLU A 107 5.67 -6.98 -12.05
C GLU A 107 4.58 -7.81 -12.74
N ARG A 108 4.03 -8.82 -12.05
CA ARG A 108 2.89 -9.62 -12.54
C ARG A 108 1.62 -8.77 -12.67
N GLU A 109 1.25 -8.01 -11.63
CA GLU A 109 0.06 -7.15 -11.67
C GLU A 109 0.14 -6.09 -12.79
N ASP A 110 1.35 -5.55 -13.05
CA ASP A 110 1.56 -4.59 -14.13
C ASP A 110 1.46 -5.24 -15.51
N ALA A 111 2.03 -6.44 -15.68
CA ALA A 111 1.92 -7.20 -16.93
C ALA A 111 0.47 -7.62 -17.22
N GLU A 112 -0.28 -8.07 -16.22
CA GLU A 112 -1.69 -8.44 -16.35
C GLU A 112 -2.55 -7.23 -16.76
N ARG A 113 -2.30 -6.05 -16.16
CA ARG A 113 -2.99 -4.81 -16.56
C ARG A 113 -2.64 -4.37 -17.96
N GLU A 114 -1.39 -4.49 -18.38
CA GLU A 114 -1.00 -4.16 -19.74
C GLU A 114 -1.68 -5.09 -20.76
N GLN A 115 -1.80 -6.38 -20.44
CA GLN A 115 -2.54 -7.35 -21.26
C GLN A 115 -4.03 -7.00 -21.33
N GLN A 116 -4.68 -6.72 -20.21
CA GLN A 116 -6.08 -6.29 -20.17
C GLN A 116 -6.30 -5.01 -20.99
N ALA A 117 -5.42 -4.02 -20.85
CA ALA A 117 -5.50 -2.78 -21.62
C ALA A 117 -5.30 -2.99 -23.13
N ARG A 118 -4.48 -3.97 -23.52
CA ARG A 118 -4.30 -4.36 -24.94
C ARG A 118 -5.54 -5.07 -25.47
N GLU A 119 -6.10 -6.02 -24.72
CA GLU A 119 -7.32 -6.76 -25.08
C GLU A 119 -8.54 -5.82 -25.20
N GLU A 120 -8.67 -4.86 -24.29
CA GLU A 120 -9.77 -3.87 -24.30
C GLU A 120 -9.68 -2.90 -25.48
N ARG A 121 -8.46 -2.56 -25.92
CA ARG A 121 -8.21 -1.79 -27.15
C ARG A 121 -8.52 -2.59 -28.41
N GLU A 122 -8.31 -3.90 -28.40
CA GLU A 122 -8.56 -4.79 -29.54
C GLU A 122 -10.05 -5.15 -29.68
N ASN A 123 -10.77 -5.29 -28.56
CA ASN A 123 -12.21 -5.56 -28.53
C ASN A 123 -13.11 -4.31 -28.58
N SER A 124 -12.54 -3.10 -28.55
CA SER A 124 -13.32 -1.85 -28.63
C SER A 124 -13.90 -1.63 -30.05
N PRO A 125 -15.24 -1.47 -30.20
CA PRO A 125 -15.84 -1.26 -31.51
C PRO A 125 -15.41 0.09 -32.10
N ARG A 126 -14.82 0.06 -33.30
CA ARG A 126 -14.41 1.26 -34.05
C ARG A 126 -15.55 2.29 -34.09
N PRO A 127 -15.33 3.56 -33.66
CA PRO A 127 -16.38 4.57 -33.74
C PRO A 127 -16.72 4.79 -35.22
N LYS A 128 -17.99 4.58 -35.58
CA LYS A 128 -18.49 4.87 -36.92
C LYS A 128 -18.28 6.37 -37.18
N ARG A 129 -17.33 6.70 -38.07
CA ARG A 129 -17.14 8.06 -38.57
C ARG A 129 -18.45 8.49 -39.22
N ARG A 130 -19.18 9.41 -38.57
CA ARG A 130 -20.32 10.09 -39.20
C ARG A 130 -19.75 10.99 -40.29
N HIS A 131 -20.14 10.70 -41.53
CA HIS A 131 -19.96 11.55 -42.70
C HIS A 131 -21.01 12.66 -42.70
#